data_AF-A0A3B9XIT1-F1
#
_entry.id   AF-A0A3B9XIT1-F1
#
_cell.length_a   1.000
_cell.length_b   1.000
_cell.length_c   1.000
_cell.angle_alpha   90.00
_cell.angle_beta   90.00
_cell.angle_gamma   90.00
#
_symmetry.space_group_name_H-M   'P 1'
#
loop_
_entity.id
_entity.type
_entity.pdbx_description
1 polymer ?
#
loop_
_entity_poly.entity_id
_entity_poly.type
_entity_poly.pdbx_seq_one_letter_code
_entity_poly.pdbx_strand_id
1 'polypeptide(L)'
;DSPYIQQLAEAYNSGKSVAWKKVHLLPDHVKFSHAPHIAAGKDCTVCHGDVQNMSVVYQYQSLSMGWCVNCHRQPENNAPTNCSTCHY
;
A
#
# COMPACT_ATOMS: atom_id res chain seq x y z
N ASP A 1 17.22 17.33 -19.39
CA ASP A 1 15.87 16.94 -18.94
C ASP A 1 15.85 15.54 -18.36
N SER A 2 14.99 15.31 -17.35
CA SER A 2 14.82 13.98 -16.73
C SER A 2 14.05 13.05 -17.67
N PRO A 3 14.52 11.81 -17.93
CA PRO A 3 13.81 10.83 -18.76
C PRO A 3 12.38 10.55 -18.28
N TYR A 4 12.13 10.61 -16.97
CA TYR A 4 10.78 10.39 -16.41
C TYR A 4 9.80 11.52 -16.71
N ILE A 5 10.30 12.77 -16.81
CA ILE A 5 9.46 13.92 -17.18
C ILE A 5 9.07 13.82 -18.66
N GLN A 6 9.99 13.36 -19.52
CA GLN A 6 9.71 13.12 -20.93
C GLN A 6 8.64 12.04 -21.13
N GLN A 7 8.72 10.94 -20.37
CA GLN A 7 7.69 9.89 -20.39
C GLN A 7 6.31 10.39 -19.95
N LEU A 8 6.25 11.25 -18.93
CA LEU A 8 4.99 11.86 -18.48
C LEU A 8 4.40 12.77 -19.57
N ALA A 9 5.23 13.60 -20.21
CA ALA A 9 4.79 14.48 -21.29
C ALA A 9 4.28 13.69 -22.50
N GLU A 10 4.95 12.60 -22.88
CA GLU A 10 4.52 11.74 -23.98
C GLU A 10 3.19 11.02 -23.66
N ALA A 11 3.03 10.50 -22.44
CA ALA A 11 1.79 9.89 -22.00
C ALA A 11 0.62 10.88 -22.08
N TYR A 12 0.83 12.12 -21.60
CA TYR A 12 -0.16 13.20 -21.68
C TYR A 12 -0.53 13.54 -23.14
N ASN A 13 0.47 13.79 -23.99
CA ASN A 13 0.26 14.17 -25.39
C ASN A 13 -0.41 13.08 -26.23
N SER A 14 -0.14 11.81 -25.92
CA SER A 14 -0.74 10.67 -26.61
C SER A 14 -2.11 10.25 -26.05
N GLY A 15 -2.59 10.89 -24.98
CA GLY A 15 -3.83 10.52 -24.29
C GLY A 15 -3.79 9.15 -23.61
N LYS A 16 -2.59 8.57 -23.42
CA LYS A 16 -2.39 7.26 -22.79
C LYS A 16 -2.05 7.42 -21.31
N SER A 17 -2.55 6.52 -20.48
CA SER A 17 -2.16 6.48 -19.07
C SER A 17 -0.72 6.00 -18.90
N VAL A 18 -0.07 6.51 -17.85
CA VAL A 18 1.26 6.06 -17.44
C VAL A 18 1.18 4.63 -16.91
N ALA A 19 2.06 3.75 -17.40
CA ALA A 19 2.17 2.37 -16.96
C ALA A 19 2.93 2.27 -15.63
N TRP A 20 2.30 2.70 -14.53
CA TRP A 20 2.88 2.64 -13.19
C TRP A 20 3.15 1.19 -12.75
N LYS A 21 4.33 0.97 -12.17
CA LYS A 21 4.64 -0.28 -11.47
C LYS A 21 4.06 -0.20 -10.06
N LYS A 22 3.05 -1.02 -9.77
CA LYS A 22 2.46 -1.12 -8.43
C LYS A 22 3.43 -1.86 -7.50
N VAL A 23 3.97 -1.14 -6.52
CA VAL A 23 4.98 -1.68 -5.58
C VAL A 23 4.35 -2.60 -4.53
N HIS A 24 3.21 -2.19 -3.96
CA HIS A 24 2.50 -2.95 -2.94
C HIS A 24 1.30 -3.65 -3.60
N LEU A 25 1.42 -4.95 -3.83
CA LEU A 25 0.37 -5.78 -4.40
C LEU A 25 0.11 -6.98 -3.48
N LEU A 26 -1.13 -7.09 -2.98
CA LEU A 26 -1.60 -8.26 -2.26
C LEU A 26 -2.23 -9.26 -3.22
N PRO A 27 -2.26 -10.56 -2.89
CA PRO A 27 -2.97 -11.57 -3.68
C PRO A 27 -4.46 -11.24 -3.83
N ASP A 28 -5.06 -11.61 -4.96
CA ASP A 28 -6.46 -11.25 -5.29
C ASP A 28 -7.51 -11.85 -4.34
N HIS A 29 -7.17 -12.95 -3.66
CA HIS A 29 -8.00 -13.58 -2.63
C HIS A 29 -7.93 -12.87 -1.26
N VAL A 30 -7.20 -11.76 -1.18
CA VAL A 30 -7.16 -10.85 -0.04
C VAL A 30 -7.82 -9.54 -0.43
N LYS A 31 -8.84 -9.13 0.31
CA LYS A 31 -9.48 -7.82 0.17
C LYS A 31 -8.91 -6.89 1.23
N PHE A 32 -8.32 -5.79 0.78
CA PHE A 32 -7.78 -4.75 1.65
C PHE A 32 -8.46 -3.41 1.38
N SER A 33 -8.82 -2.71 2.46
CA SER A 33 -9.39 -1.36 2.41
C SER A 33 -8.61 -0.44 3.32
N HIS A 34 -8.18 0.72 2.81
CA HIS A 34 -7.49 1.74 3.62
C HIS A 34 -8.42 2.37 4.66
N ALA A 35 -9.72 2.50 4.36
CA ALA A 35 -10.67 3.26 5.16
C ALA A 35 -10.71 2.87 6.66
N PRO A 36 -10.88 1.60 7.06
CA PRO A 36 -10.90 1.23 8.48
C PRO A 36 -9.56 1.48 9.18
N HIS A 37 -8.43 1.34 8.48
CA HIS A 37 -7.10 1.54 9.05
C HIS A 37 -6.82 3.02 9.32
N ILE A 38 -7.20 3.89 8.38
CA ILE A 38 -7.10 5.34 8.55
C ILE A 38 -8.05 5.80 9.66
N ALA A 39 -9.28 5.28 9.71
CA ALA A 39 -10.26 5.62 10.75
C ALA A 39 -9.79 5.19 12.15
N ALA A 40 -9.02 4.11 12.25
CA ALA A 40 -8.37 3.66 13.49
C ALA A 40 -7.10 4.46 13.84
N GLY A 41 -6.80 5.54 13.11
CA GLY A 41 -5.66 6.43 13.37
C GLY A 41 -4.30 5.83 13.05
N LYS A 42 -4.23 4.83 12.15
CA LYS A 42 -2.94 4.24 11.74
C LYS A 42 -2.21 5.16 10.78
N ASP A 43 -0.99 5.52 11.15
CA ASP A 43 -0.10 6.32 10.33
C ASP A 43 0.37 5.52 9.10
N CYS A 44 0.49 6.20 7.96
CA CYS A 44 0.92 5.61 6.68
C CYS A 44 2.28 4.93 6.79
N THR A 45 3.19 5.48 7.61
CA THR A 45 4.56 5.01 7.79
C THR A 45 4.65 3.66 8.48
N VAL A 46 3.61 3.25 9.22
CA VAL A 46 3.53 1.91 9.85
C VAL A 46 3.58 0.82 8.78
N CYS A 47 2.87 1.03 7.66
CA CYS A 47 2.77 0.07 6.57
C CYS A 47 3.77 0.35 5.44
N HIS A 48 3.94 1.63 5.06
CA HIS A 48 4.68 2.04 3.88
C HIS A 48 6.09 2.57 4.17
N GLY A 49 6.48 2.71 5.43
CA GLY A 49 7.76 3.29 5.83
C GLY A 49 7.81 4.81 5.64
N ASP A 50 9.02 5.37 5.74
CA ASP A 50 9.25 6.82 5.67
C ASP A 50 9.19 7.36 4.23
N VAL A 51 8.01 7.30 3.61
CA VAL A 51 7.78 7.63 2.20
C VAL A 51 8.26 9.03 1.83
N GLN A 52 8.20 10.00 2.76
CA GLN A 52 8.65 11.37 2.51
C GLN A 52 10.16 11.45 2.17
N ASN A 53 10.96 10.48 2.65
CA ASN A 53 12.39 10.39 2.43
C ASN A 53 12.76 9.29 1.41
N MET A 54 11.77 8.66 0.77
CA MET A 54 12.01 7.68 -0.30
C MET A 54 12.19 8.39 -1.65
N SER A 55 13.39 8.33 -2.21
CA SER A 55 13.66 8.83 -3.57
C SER A 55 12.92 8.02 -4.65
N VAL A 56 12.73 6.72 -4.41
CA VAL A 56 11.87 5.82 -5.18
C VAL A 56 11.14 4.93 -4.18
N VAL A 57 9.82 4.80 -4.33
CA VAL A 57 9.02 3.95 -3.44
C VAL A 57 9.46 2.49 -3.56
N TYR A 58 9.71 1.86 -2.42
CA TYR A 58 9.97 0.43 -2.30
C TYR A 58 9.04 -0.17 -1.25
N GLN A 59 8.96 -1.49 -1.23
CA GLN A 59 8.15 -2.20 -0.25
C GLN A 59 8.90 -2.27 1.09
N TYR A 60 8.47 -1.46 2.06
CA TYR A 60 9.10 -1.40 3.39
C TYR A 60 8.71 -2.59 4.27
N GLN A 61 7.41 -2.86 4.41
CA GLN A 61 6.90 -4.03 5.13
C GLN A 61 6.56 -5.18 4.20
N SER A 62 6.63 -6.41 4.70
CA SER A 62 6.22 -7.59 3.91
C SER A 62 4.75 -7.55 3.48
N LEU A 63 3.89 -6.90 4.28
CA LEU A 63 2.42 -6.94 4.14
C LEU A 63 1.86 -8.36 3.95
N SER A 64 2.58 -9.35 4.49
CA SER A 64 2.15 -10.74 4.51
C SER A 64 1.01 -10.93 5.51
N MET A 65 0.23 -12.00 5.37
CA MET A 65 -0.80 -12.36 6.35
C MET A 65 -0.22 -12.38 7.78
N GLY A 66 0.98 -12.93 7.97
CA GLY A 66 1.63 -12.97 9.28
C GLY A 66 1.90 -11.59 9.85
N TRP A 67 2.37 -10.66 9.02
CA TRP A 67 2.57 -9.26 9.43
C TRP A 67 1.24 -8.58 9.79
N CYS A 68 0.22 -8.71 8.95
CA CYS A 68 -1.10 -8.12 9.19
C CYS A 68 -1.73 -8.66 10.48
N VAL A 69 -1.76 -9.98 10.65
CA VAL A 69 -2.37 -10.63 11.82
C VAL A 69 -1.60 -10.30 13.10
N ASN A 70 -0.27 -10.23 13.05
CA ASN A 70 0.53 -9.85 14.22
C ASN A 70 0.29 -8.39 14.62
N CYS A 71 0.09 -7.49 13.66
CA CYS A 71 -0.36 -6.14 13.94
C CYS A 71 -1.77 -6.15 14.55
N HIS A 72 -2.72 -6.88 13.97
CA HIS A 72 -4.11 -6.92 14.46
C HIS A 72 -4.24 -7.53 15.87
N ARG A 73 -3.35 -8.46 16.23
CA ARG A 73 -3.31 -9.10 17.55
C ARG A 73 -2.84 -8.19 18.68
N GLN A 74 -2.22 -7.05 18.38
CA GLN A 74 -1.81 -6.12 19.42
C GLN A 74 -3.05 -5.53 20.13
N PRO A 75 -3.17 -5.64 21.46
CA PRO A 75 -4.37 -5.22 22.19
C PRO A 75 -4.79 -3.77 21.92
N GLU A 76 -3.83 -2.87 21.77
CA GLU A 76 -4.03 -1.45 21.50
C GLU A 76 -4.65 -1.16 20.12
N ASN A 77 -4.63 -2.13 19.20
CA ASN A 77 -5.15 -1.95 17.84
C ASN A 77 -6.63 -2.28 17.72
N ASN A 78 -7.19 -3.04 18.68
CA ASN A 78 -8.59 -3.46 18.71
C ASN A 78 -9.12 -3.91 17.33
N ALA A 79 -8.32 -4.72 16.62
CA ALA A 79 -8.57 -5.07 15.23
C ALA A 79 -9.11 -6.51 15.09
N PRO A 80 -9.99 -6.76 14.10
CA PRO A 80 -10.51 -8.10 13.86
C PRO A 80 -9.43 -9.05 13.34
N THR A 81 -9.46 -10.29 13.81
CA THR A 81 -8.51 -11.35 13.43
C THR A 81 -9.17 -12.54 12.73
N ASN A 82 -10.48 -12.45 12.46
CA ASN A 82 -11.21 -13.48 11.72
C ASN A 82 -10.74 -13.53 10.25
N CYS A 83 -10.57 -14.74 9.71
CA CYS A 83 -10.22 -15.00 8.31
C CYS A 83 -11.12 -14.24 7.32
N SER A 84 -12.44 -14.19 7.57
CA SER A 84 -13.42 -13.54 6.68
C SER A 84 -13.30 -12.02 6.67
N THR A 85 -12.51 -11.43 7.55
CA THR A 85 -12.19 -9.99 7.50
C THR A 85 -11.42 -9.64 6.22
N CYS A 86 -10.59 -10.56 5.75
CA CYS A 86 -9.68 -10.34 4.62
C CYS A 86 -10.00 -11.25 3.41
N HIS A 87 -10.65 -12.39 3.63
CA HIS A 87 -10.88 -13.41 2.61
C HIS A 87 -12.37 -13.55 2.32
N TYR A 88 -12.94 -12.62 1.55
CA TYR A 88 -14.34 -12.61 1.15
C TYR A 88 -14.52 -12.17 -0.31
#